data_AF-A0A835R625-F1
#
_entry.id   AF-A0A835R625-F1
#
_cell.length_a   1.000
_cell.length_b   1.000
_cell.length_c   1.000
_cell.angle_alpha   90.00
_cell.angle_beta   90.00
_cell.angle_gamma   90.00
#
_symmetry.space_group_name_H-M   'P 1'
#
loop_
_entity.id
_entity.type
_entity.pdbx_description
1 polymer ?
#
loop_
_entity_poly.entity_id
_entity_poly.type
_entity_poly.pdbx_seq_one_letter_code
_entity_poly.pdbx_strand_id
1 'polypeptide(L)'
;MDRDAVIEFLSQVPLLQRLPSSSIRKIAEIVQVRHYEKGEYVVREGEVSDALYIIWDGWAEVSASVNTEEGNHPEFQLKKYDYFGYDGAVHQVNVIALSKMTCLVLPNGNGKLLKPKSIWNADGTPNDFSLVENILHLESIEALAAACKTVDCLKLVHSFHVYFILIGDINAPILYQVHRVRDGNSFATRRIEAKQRGVVIFTLLASFQKEELGFEHQEVLMPDVPALETLLSMEELREKRLTDPRLPMHYRNTAARRKFVPWPVEIRFCEVKYSTKQSKASLNYWFKARGKLSDDQALHRCVVAYASDLMFADVTLHPHRQKGLKTSILSLDHSMWFHRLVKADEWTLFVIESPLASSGRGIVCGRMYNRNGELMVSLTQEALIRKAKTNQRPKPKL
;
A
#
# COMPACT_ATOMS: atom_id res chain seq x y z
N MET A 1 24.00 -21.19 18.19
CA MET A 1 22.83 -20.42 18.65
C MET A 1 21.66 -21.36 18.85
N ASP A 2 20.79 -21.06 19.80
CA ASP A 2 19.53 -21.79 19.96
C ASP A 2 18.63 -21.58 18.73
N ARG A 3 18.00 -22.66 18.27
CA ARG A 3 17.26 -22.68 17.01
C ARG A 3 15.94 -21.93 17.11
N ASP A 4 15.27 -22.01 18.27
CA ASP A 4 14.03 -21.29 18.50
C ASP A 4 14.29 -19.78 18.58
N ALA A 5 15.37 -19.36 19.25
CA ALA A 5 15.83 -17.98 19.21
C ALA A 5 16.13 -17.48 17.78
N VAL A 6 16.70 -18.33 16.92
CA VAL A 6 16.96 -17.97 15.52
C VAL A 6 15.67 -17.79 14.73
N ILE A 7 14.68 -18.66 14.92
CA ILE A 7 13.35 -18.54 14.28
C ILE A 7 12.65 -17.27 14.74
N GLU A 8 12.65 -17.00 16.05
CA GLU A 8 12.03 -15.80 16.63
C GLU A 8 12.67 -14.52 16.08
N PHE A 9 14.00 -14.49 16.02
CA PHE A 9 14.75 -13.38 15.42
C PHE A 9 14.43 -13.21 13.93
N LEU A 10 14.51 -14.27 13.13
CA LEU A 10 14.27 -14.21 11.68
C LEU A 10 12.84 -13.77 11.37
N SER A 11 11.88 -14.08 12.23
CA SER A 11 10.48 -13.63 12.10
C SER A 11 10.32 -12.11 12.30
N GLN A 12 11.29 -11.45 12.94
CA GLN A 12 11.31 -9.99 13.14
C GLN A 12 12.11 -9.25 12.06
N VAL A 13 12.85 -9.97 11.21
CA VAL A 13 13.64 -9.37 10.12
C VAL A 13 12.69 -8.85 9.04
N PRO A 14 12.69 -7.54 8.70
CA PRO A 14 11.72 -6.94 7.77
C PRO A 14 11.62 -7.68 6.43
N LEU A 15 12.76 -8.16 5.90
CA LEU A 15 12.82 -8.93 4.67
C LEU A 15 12.02 -10.24 4.70
N LEU A 16 12.01 -10.92 5.85
CA LEU A 16 11.51 -12.29 5.98
C LEU A 16 10.07 -12.35 6.49
N GLN A 17 9.50 -11.22 6.91
CA GLN A 17 8.14 -11.15 7.45
C GLN A 17 7.06 -11.65 6.47
N ARG A 18 7.35 -11.65 5.16
CA ARG A 18 6.43 -12.14 4.11
C ARG A 18 6.51 -13.64 3.89
N LEU A 19 7.41 -14.33 4.58
CA LEU A 19 7.65 -15.74 4.39
C LEU A 19 6.77 -16.56 5.33
N PRO A 20 6.16 -17.65 4.83
CA PRO A 20 5.46 -18.59 5.71
C PRO A 20 6.36 -19.07 6.84
N SER A 21 5.79 -19.42 8.00
CA SER A 21 6.58 -19.94 9.13
C SER A 21 7.40 -21.17 8.73
N SER A 22 6.90 -21.98 7.80
CA SER A 22 7.65 -23.11 7.22
C SER A 22 8.89 -22.70 6.42
N SER A 23 8.86 -21.56 5.73
CA SER A 23 10.04 -21.00 5.06
C SER A 23 11.02 -20.43 6.08
N ILE A 24 10.55 -19.70 7.10
CA ILE A 24 11.41 -19.17 8.18
C ILE A 24 12.11 -20.31 8.91
N ARG A 25 11.39 -21.38 9.26
CA ARG A 25 11.97 -22.58 9.89
C ARG A 25 13.05 -23.24 9.03
N LYS A 26 12.86 -23.28 7.71
CA LYS A 26 13.87 -23.78 6.77
C LYS A 26 15.06 -22.85 6.65
N ILE A 27 14.85 -21.54 6.63
CA ILE A 27 15.94 -20.55 6.65
C ILE A 27 16.75 -20.72 7.94
N ALA A 28 16.10 -20.88 9.09
CA ALA A 28 16.76 -21.13 10.36
C ALA A 28 17.61 -22.41 10.38
N GLU A 29 17.30 -23.42 9.55
CA GLU A 29 18.09 -24.66 9.42
C GLU A 29 19.38 -24.48 8.62
N ILE A 30 19.40 -23.53 7.68
CA ILE A 30 20.45 -23.41 6.66
C ILE A 30 21.34 -22.18 6.85
N VAL A 31 20.90 -21.19 7.64
CA VAL A 31 21.71 -20.00 7.92
C VAL A 31 22.97 -20.38 8.70
N GLN A 32 24.07 -19.78 8.30
CA GLN A 32 25.37 -19.95 8.95
C GLN A 32 25.65 -18.74 9.83
N VAL A 33 26.10 -18.97 11.06
CA VAL A 33 26.53 -17.88 11.94
C VAL A 33 27.95 -17.47 11.56
N ARG A 34 28.16 -16.20 11.22
CA ARG A 34 29.49 -15.61 11.03
C ARG A 34 29.72 -14.50 12.05
N HIS A 35 30.95 -14.41 12.53
CA HIS A 35 31.38 -13.40 13.49
C HIS A 35 32.44 -12.52 12.85
N TYR A 36 32.36 -11.24 13.15
CA TYR A 36 33.27 -10.21 12.64
C TYR A 36 33.78 -9.37 13.82
N GLU A 37 35.07 -9.08 13.81
CA GLU A 37 35.66 -8.15 14.77
C GLU A 37 35.55 -6.70 14.26
N LYS A 38 35.68 -5.73 15.15
CA LYS A 38 35.61 -4.32 14.77
C LYS A 38 36.69 -3.98 13.72
N GLY A 39 36.28 -3.34 12.64
CA GLY A 39 37.13 -2.96 11.50
C GLY A 39 37.26 -4.03 10.42
N GLU A 40 36.66 -5.21 10.63
CA GLU A 40 36.69 -6.29 9.64
C GLU A 40 35.71 -6.02 8.49
N TYR A 41 36.15 -6.33 7.27
CA TYR A 41 35.29 -6.26 6.08
C TYR A 41 34.39 -7.48 6.07
N VAL A 42 33.09 -7.22 6.06
CA VAL A 42 32.08 -8.27 5.90
C VAL A 42 31.93 -8.62 4.43
N VAL A 43 31.97 -7.58 3.59
CA VAL A 43 31.86 -7.62 2.13
C VAL A 43 32.71 -6.49 1.56
N ARG A 44 33.38 -6.73 0.42
CA ARG A 44 34.09 -5.70 -0.33
C ARG A 44 33.36 -5.31 -1.61
N GLU A 45 33.47 -4.03 -1.97
CA GLU A 45 33.05 -3.54 -3.26
C GLU A 45 33.74 -4.32 -4.40
N GLY A 46 32.99 -4.68 -5.44
CA GLY A 46 33.46 -5.46 -6.58
C GLY A 46 33.43 -6.98 -6.37
N GLU A 47 33.21 -7.46 -5.14
CA GLU A 47 33.01 -8.89 -4.89
C GLU A 47 31.61 -9.34 -5.34
N VAL A 48 31.51 -10.54 -5.88
CA VAL A 48 30.21 -11.15 -6.19
C VAL A 48 29.58 -11.59 -4.88
N SER A 49 28.35 -11.15 -4.63
CA SER A 49 27.59 -11.54 -3.45
C SER A 49 27.38 -13.05 -3.45
N ASP A 50 27.90 -13.71 -2.40
CA ASP A 50 27.86 -15.17 -2.20
C ASP A 50 26.72 -15.61 -1.28
N ALA A 51 26.06 -14.66 -0.62
CA ALA A 51 25.01 -14.88 0.36
C ALA A 51 24.20 -13.61 0.65
N LEU A 52 23.05 -13.80 1.30
CA LEU A 52 22.32 -12.77 2.03
C LEU A 52 22.82 -12.74 3.48
N TYR A 53 23.25 -11.58 3.96
CA TYR A 53 23.74 -11.34 5.31
C TYR A 53 22.66 -10.61 6.12
N ILE A 54 22.35 -11.11 7.32
CA ILE A 54 21.38 -10.51 8.25
C ILE A 54 22.07 -10.26 9.58
N ILE A 55 22.05 -9.02 10.09
CA ILE A 55 22.75 -8.64 11.32
C ILE A 55 21.97 -9.13 12.54
N TRP A 56 22.50 -10.14 13.23
CA TRP A 56 21.95 -10.68 14.47
C TRP A 56 22.20 -9.74 15.66
N ASP A 57 23.42 -9.22 15.75
CA ASP A 57 23.88 -8.36 16.83
C ASP A 57 25.11 -7.57 16.35
N GLY A 58 25.27 -6.35 16.86
CA GLY A 58 26.32 -5.41 16.44
C GLY A 58 25.87 -4.45 15.33
N TRP A 59 26.84 -3.69 14.81
CA TRP A 59 26.64 -2.62 13.85
C TRP A 59 27.71 -2.65 12.76
N ALA A 60 27.34 -2.26 11.55
CA ALA A 60 28.25 -2.10 10.42
C ALA A 60 28.05 -0.76 9.74
N GLU A 61 29.08 -0.31 9.03
CA GLU A 61 29.03 0.85 8.16
C GLU A 61 29.05 0.41 6.71
N VAL A 62 28.28 1.10 5.87
CA VAL A 62 28.34 0.98 4.41
C VAL A 62 29.17 2.12 3.85
N SER A 63 30.26 1.80 3.15
CA SER A 63 31.13 2.80 2.51
C SER A 63 31.33 2.49 1.02
N ALA A 64 31.11 3.47 0.15
CA ALA A 64 31.41 3.36 -1.28
C ALA A 64 32.83 3.90 -1.56
N SER A 65 33.60 3.29 -2.47
CA SER A 65 34.84 3.90 -2.92
C SER A 65 34.53 5.07 -3.87
N VAL A 66 34.99 6.26 -3.51
CA VAL A 66 34.63 7.49 -4.22
C VAL A 66 35.67 7.77 -5.32
N ASN A 67 35.24 7.71 -6.57
CA ASN A 67 35.86 8.46 -7.67
C ASN A 67 35.11 9.79 -7.81
N THR A 68 35.30 10.73 -6.87
CA THR A 68 35.03 12.17 -6.99
C THR A 68 35.40 12.87 -5.68
N GLU A 69 36.08 13.99 -5.81
CA GLU A 69 36.59 14.84 -4.73
C GLU A 69 35.48 15.35 -3.79
N GLU A 70 35.87 15.55 -2.52
CA GLU A 70 35.20 16.34 -1.47
C GLU A 70 33.86 15.84 -0.88
N GLY A 71 33.99 15.03 0.18
CA GLY A 71 33.58 15.47 1.53
C GLY A 71 32.09 15.65 1.85
N ASN A 72 31.29 14.57 1.79
CA ASN A 72 30.22 14.21 2.75
C ASN A 72 29.35 13.12 2.12
N HIS A 73 29.73 11.85 2.29
CA HIS A 73 28.76 10.77 2.13
C HIS A 73 28.14 10.51 3.50
N PRO A 74 26.80 10.43 3.62
CA PRO A 74 26.19 10.02 4.86
C PRO A 74 26.69 8.60 5.20
N GLU A 75 27.46 8.48 6.28
CA GLU A 75 27.87 7.19 6.83
C GLU A 75 26.60 6.40 7.18
N PHE A 76 26.25 5.41 6.35
CA PHE A 76 25.04 4.63 6.56
C PHE A 76 25.37 3.46 7.47
N GLN A 77 24.76 3.46 8.67
CA GLN A 77 24.97 2.44 9.66
C GLN A 77 23.87 1.39 9.62
N LEU A 78 24.27 0.13 9.46
CA LEU A 78 23.43 -1.04 9.59
C LEU A 78 23.47 -1.54 11.03
N LYS A 79 22.32 -1.97 11.55
CA LYS A 79 22.14 -2.46 12.91
C LYS A 79 21.40 -3.80 12.91
N LYS A 80 21.18 -4.33 14.11
CA LYS A 80 20.36 -5.53 14.32
C LYS A 80 19.06 -5.49 13.49
N TYR A 81 18.75 -6.62 12.85
CA TYR A 81 17.65 -6.86 11.89
C TYR A 81 17.85 -6.30 10.47
N ASP A 82 18.84 -5.44 10.25
CA ASP A 82 19.19 -5.01 8.89
C ASP A 82 19.88 -6.15 8.13
N TYR A 83 19.86 -6.05 6.81
CA TYR A 83 20.38 -7.08 5.91
C TYR A 83 21.02 -6.46 4.67
N PHE A 84 21.93 -7.20 4.06
CA PHE A 84 22.65 -6.79 2.85
C PHE A 84 23.17 -8.01 2.09
N GLY A 85 23.60 -7.81 0.85
CA GLY A 85 23.93 -8.90 -0.06
C GLY A 85 22.68 -9.54 -0.66
N TYR A 86 22.78 -9.93 -1.93
CA TYR A 86 21.65 -10.48 -2.66
C TYR A 86 22.11 -11.35 -3.83
N ASP A 87 21.42 -12.49 -3.99
CA ASP A 87 21.71 -13.60 -4.90
C ASP A 87 22.30 -13.14 -6.26
N GLY A 88 23.61 -13.30 -6.41
CA GLY A 88 24.35 -13.11 -7.66
C GLY A 88 24.64 -11.66 -8.08
N ALA A 89 24.37 -10.66 -7.23
CA ALA A 89 24.72 -9.27 -7.52
C ALA A 89 26.17 -8.95 -7.14
N VAL A 90 26.85 -8.12 -7.92
CA VAL A 90 28.16 -7.55 -7.53
C VAL A 90 27.92 -6.48 -6.48
N HIS A 91 28.66 -6.53 -5.38
CA HIS A 91 28.60 -5.54 -4.32
C HIS A 91 29.10 -4.19 -4.83
N GLN A 92 28.26 -3.17 -4.73
CA GLN A 92 28.56 -1.79 -5.16
C GLN A 92 29.19 -0.96 -4.02
N VAL A 93 29.34 -1.55 -2.84
CA VAL A 93 29.76 -0.89 -1.61
C VAL A 93 30.52 -1.87 -0.73
N ASN A 94 31.40 -1.35 0.13
CA ASN A 94 31.99 -2.09 1.24
C ASN A 94 31.03 -2.10 2.42
N VAL A 95 31.06 -3.18 3.20
CA VAL A 95 30.38 -3.26 4.50
C VAL A 95 31.42 -3.63 5.55
N ILE A 96 31.63 -2.76 6.54
CA ILE A 96 32.69 -2.89 7.55
C ILE A 96 32.06 -2.94 8.93
N ALA A 97 32.46 -3.89 9.77
CA ALA A 97 31.94 -4.00 11.13
C ALA A 97 32.43 -2.84 12.01
N LEU A 98 31.52 -2.07 12.62
CA LEU A 98 31.85 -0.97 13.55
C LEU A 98 31.98 -1.44 15.01
N SER A 99 31.37 -2.59 15.32
CA SER A 99 31.50 -3.29 16.59
C SER A 99 31.89 -4.74 16.35
N LYS A 100 32.12 -5.51 17.42
CA LYS A 100 32.00 -6.97 17.30
C LYS A 100 30.59 -7.26 16.80
N MET A 101 30.48 -8.01 15.71
CA MET A 101 29.23 -8.20 14.99
C MET A 101 29.00 -9.68 14.69
N THR A 102 27.75 -10.10 14.76
CA THR A 102 27.32 -11.44 14.37
C THR A 102 26.30 -11.34 13.25
N CYS A 103 26.51 -12.10 12.18
CA CYS A 103 25.57 -12.21 11.07
C CYS A 103 25.02 -13.63 10.94
N LEU A 104 23.73 -13.73 10.61
CA LEU A 104 23.14 -14.92 10.01
C LEU A 104 23.29 -14.81 8.49
N VAL A 105 24.01 -15.76 7.90
CA VAL A 105 24.37 -15.77 6.48
C VAL A 105 23.58 -16.86 5.79
N LEU A 106 22.69 -16.47 4.87
CA LEU A 106 21.92 -17.38 4.02
C LEU A 106 22.67 -17.57 2.69
N PRO A 107 23.30 -18.73 2.45
CA PRO A 107 24.13 -18.94 1.25
C PRO A 107 23.32 -18.86 -0.05
N ASN A 108 23.99 -18.47 -1.15
CA ASN A 108 23.41 -18.45 -2.49
C ASN A 108 22.80 -19.80 -2.91
N GLY A 109 21.82 -19.74 -3.83
CA GLY A 109 21.04 -20.89 -4.28
C GLY A 109 19.78 -21.17 -3.43
N ASN A 110 19.64 -20.51 -2.28
CA ASN A 110 18.47 -20.60 -1.41
C ASN A 110 17.40 -19.53 -1.67
N GLY A 111 17.55 -18.68 -2.70
CA GLY A 111 16.62 -17.59 -3.02
C GLY A 111 15.16 -18.04 -3.24
N LYS A 112 14.91 -19.33 -3.53
CA LYS A 112 13.55 -19.90 -3.57
C LYS A 112 12.82 -19.84 -2.22
N LEU A 113 13.55 -19.86 -1.10
CA LEU A 113 12.98 -19.75 0.25
C LEU A 113 12.53 -18.33 0.58
N LEU A 114 13.12 -17.33 -0.09
CA LEU A 114 12.74 -15.92 0.01
C LEU A 114 11.50 -15.58 -0.83
N LYS A 115 10.92 -16.54 -1.55
CA LYS A 115 9.68 -16.29 -2.31
C LYS A 115 8.47 -16.39 -1.38
N PRO A 116 7.65 -15.32 -1.24
CA PRO A 116 6.46 -15.36 -0.40
C PRO A 116 5.44 -16.32 -1.02
N LYS A 117 4.81 -17.19 -0.20
CA LYS A 117 3.71 -18.06 -0.67
C LYS A 117 2.33 -17.40 -0.49
N SER A 118 2.22 -16.40 0.38
CA SER A 118 0.99 -15.66 0.64
C SER A 118 1.33 -14.26 1.15
N ILE A 119 0.57 -13.24 0.75
CA ILE A 119 0.61 -11.90 1.37
C ILE A 119 -0.18 -11.83 2.68
N TRP A 120 -0.91 -12.90 2.98
CA TRP A 120 -1.72 -13.07 4.17
C TRP A 120 -1.04 -14.13 5.02
N ASN A 121 -0.84 -13.86 6.31
CA ASN A 121 -0.26 -14.82 7.24
C ASN A 121 -0.98 -16.18 7.10
N ALA A 122 -0.32 -17.15 6.48
CA ALA A 122 -0.93 -18.45 6.12
C ALA A 122 -1.18 -19.34 7.35
N ASP A 123 -0.68 -18.93 8.52
CA ASP A 123 -0.64 -19.71 9.74
C ASP A 123 -1.59 -19.15 10.84
N GLY A 124 -2.35 -18.08 10.56
CA GLY A 124 -3.31 -17.48 11.49
C GLY A 124 -4.71 -18.08 11.38
N THR A 125 -5.43 -18.17 12.49
CA THR A 125 -6.87 -18.45 12.50
C THR A 125 -7.66 -17.16 12.20
N PRO A 126 -8.91 -17.21 11.70
CA PRO A 126 -9.70 -16.00 11.40
C PRO A 126 -9.85 -14.99 12.55
N ASN A 127 -9.68 -15.44 13.80
CA ASN A 127 -9.69 -14.59 14.99
C ASN A 127 -8.38 -13.82 15.24
N ASP A 128 -7.29 -14.21 14.56
CA ASP A 128 -5.97 -13.57 14.67
C ASP A 128 -5.81 -12.38 13.71
N PHE A 129 -6.76 -12.22 12.77
CA PHE A 129 -6.75 -11.15 11.77
C PHE A 129 -7.60 -9.96 12.19
N SER A 130 -7.11 -8.75 11.91
CA SER A 130 -7.90 -7.53 12.01
C SER A 130 -9.17 -7.62 11.16
N LEU A 131 -10.20 -6.85 11.52
CA LEU A 131 -11.44 -6.76 10.74
C LEU A 131 -11.15 -6.39 9.27
N VAL A 132 -10.10 -5.59 9.04
CA VAL A 132 -9.62 -5.21 7.71
C VAL A 132 -9.08 -6.41 6.97
N GLU A 133 -8.16 -7.17 7.55
CA GLU A 133 -7.65 -8.40 6.92
C GLU A 133 -8.77 -9.41 6.61
N ASN A 134 -9.77 -9.54 7.50
CA ASN A 134 -10.94 -10.40 7.29
C ASN A 134 -11.89 -9.89 6.19
N ILE A 135 -12.16 -8.58 6.12
CA ILE A 135 -12.98 -7.97 5.06
C ILE A 135 -12.23 -7.99 3.72
N LEU A 136 -10.92 -7.79 3.73
CA LEU A 136 -10.07 -7.74 2.54
C LEU A 136 -9.71 -9.13 1.99
N HIS A 137 -9.90 -10.18 2.78
CA HIS A 137 -9.99 -11.55 2.28
C HIS A 137 -11.18 -11.78 1.35
N LEU A 138 -12.19 -10.89 1.37
CA LEU A 138 -13.46 -11.13 0.72
C LEU A 138 -13.75 -10.27 -0.51
N GLU A 139 -13.10 -9.11 -0.75
CA GLU A 139 -13.30 -8.37 -2.02
C GLU A 139 -12.31 -7.18 -2.24
N SER A 140 -11.95 -6.96 -3.53
CA SER A 140 -11.40 -5.72 -4.13
C SER A 140 -9.88 -5.38 -4.07
N ILE A 141 -9.07 -6.05 -3.25
CA ILE A 141 -7.58 -5.86 -3.24
C ILE A 141 -6.82 -6.84 -4.15
N GLU A 142 -7.53 -7.85 -4.64
CA GLU A 142 -6.92 -9.09 -5.11
C GLU A 142 -6.02 -8.96 -6.34
N ALA A 143 -6.22 -7.98 -7.24
CA ALA A 143 -5.34 -7.84 -8.41
C ALA A 143 -3.91 -7.46 -8.02
N LEU A 144 -3.75 -6.43 -7.19
CA LEU A 144 -2.44 -5.99 -6.76
C LEU A 144 -1.79 -7.02 -5.84
N ALA A 145 -2.58 -7.59 -4.93
CA ALA A 145 -2.19 -8.74 -4.11
C ALA A 145 -1.70 -9.93 -4.94
N ALA A 146 -2.44 -10.32 -5.98
CA ALA A 146 -2.08 -11.41 -6.88
C ALA A 146 -0.77 -11.10 -7.61
N ALA A 147 -0.57 -9.86 -8.05
CA ALA A 147 0.70 -9.44 -8.64
C ALA A 147 1.86 -9.56 -7.63
N CYS A 148 1.68 -9.05 -6.41
CA CYS A 148 2.66 -9.14 -5.31
C CYS A 148 3.07 -10.58 -4.98
N LYS A 149 2.16 -11.56 -5.08
CA LYS A 149 2.46 -13.00 -4.87
C LYS A 149 3.38 -13.61 -5.95
N THR A 150 3.49 -12.97 -7.11
CA THR A 150 4.29 -13.48 -8.24
C THR A 150 5.64 -12.78 -8.39
N VAL A 151 5.95 -11.84 -7.51
CA VAL A 151 7.16 -11.02 -7.51
C VAL A 151 8.05 -11.41 -6.33
N ASP A 152 9.35 -11.21 -6.50
CA ASP A 152 10.34 -11.35 -5.43
C ASP A 152 9.97 -10.53 -4.18
N CYS A 153 10.16 -11.04 -2.96
CA CYS A 153 9.73 -10.34 -1.75
C CYS A 153 10.43 -8.98 -1.57
N LEU A 154 11.64 -8.83 -2.12
CA LEU A 154 12.44 -7.61 -2.06
C LEU A 154 11.94 -6.50 -2.98
N LYS A 155 11.09 -6.82 -3.95
CA LYS A 155 10.55 -5.83 -4.87
C LYS A 155 9.16 -5.40 -4.42
N LEU A 156 9.03 -4.13 -4.07
CA LEU A 156 7.77 -3.52 -3.67
C LEU A 156 7.09 -2.84 -4.87
N VAL A 157 5.76 -2.86 -4.93
CA VAL A 157 4.99 -2.16 -5.98
C VAL A 157 5.16 -0.65 -5.84
N HIS A 158 5.89 0.00 -6.74
CA HIS A 158 6.06 1.45 -6.69
C HIS A 158 5.05 2.18 -7.58
N SER A 159 4.44 1.52 -8.56
CA SER A 159 3.33 2.10 -9.31
C SER A 159 2.39 1.05 -9.89
N PHE A 160 1.14 1.47 -10.14
CA PHE A 160 0.24 0.73 -11.00
C PHE A 160 -0.73 1.66 -11.74
N HIS A 161 -1.26 1.13 -12.84
CA HIS A 161 -2.27 1.75 -13.68
C HIS A 161 -3.35 0.72 -13.99
N VAL A 162 -4.62 1.06 -13.78
CA VAL A 162 -5.75 0.19 -14.09
C VAL A 162 -6.74 0.90 -14.99
N TYR A 163 -7.32 0.16 -15.94
CA TYR A 163 -8.50 0.56 -16.70
C TYR A 163 -9.67 -0.35 -16.35
N PHE A 164 -10.79 0.25 -15.94
CA PHE A 164 -12.05 -0.43 -15.69
C PHE A 164 -12.85 -0.50 -17.00
N ILE A 165 -13.05 -1.72 -17.50
CA ILE A 165 -13.64 -1.96 -18.83
C ILE A 165 -15.14 -2.21 -18.70
N LEU A 166 -15.53 -3.04 -17.72
CA LEU A 166 -16.91 -3.43 -17.47
C LEU A 166 -17.22 -3.35 -15.98
N ILE A 167 -18.49 -3.13 -15.66
CA ILE A 167 -19.00 -3.22 -14.30
C ILE A 167 -18.98 -4.70 -13.88
N GLY A 168 -18.36 -4.99 -12.73
CA GLY A 168 -18.34 -6.33 -12.16
C GLY A 168 -19.69 -6.76 -11.57
N ASP A 169 -19.97 -8.05 -11.63
CA ASP A 169 -21.09 -8.70 -10.93
C ASP A 169 -20.66 -9.06 -9.50
N ILE A 170 -21.27 -8.42 -8.50
CA ILE A 170 -20.98 -8.64 -7.07
C ILE A 170 -21.32 -10.05 -6.58
N ASN A 171 -22.09 -10.82 -7.35
CA ASN A 171 -22.46 -12.19 -6.99
C ASN A 171 -21.56 -13.25 -7.67
N ALA A 172 -20.57 -12.81 -8.46
CA ALA A 172 -19.68 -13.70 -9.19
C ALA A 172 -18.22 -13.49 -8.75
N PRO A 173 -17.44 -14.57 -8.58
CA PRO A 173 -16.03 -14.44 -8.24
C PRO A 173 -15.24 -13.81 -9.39
N ILE A 174 -14.16 -13.12 -9.06
CA ILE A 174 -13.24 -12.51 -10.03
C ILE A 174 -11.99 -13.40 -10.12
N LEU A 175 -11.63 -13.82 -11.33
CA LEU A 175 -10.39 -14.52 -11.61
C LEU A 175 -9.30 -13.52 -12.01
N TYR A 176 -8.18 -13.49 -11.27
CA TYR A 176 -7.04 -12.64 -11.59
C TYR A 176 -5.97 -13.42 -12.35
N GLN A 177 -5.85 -13.17 -13.65
CA GLN A 177 -4.80 -13.75 -14.47
C GLN A 177 -3.58 -12.83 -14.49
N VAL A 178 -2.49 -13.26 -13.86
CA VAL A 178 -1.24 -12.50 -13.77
C VAL A 178 -0.25 -12.95 -14.83
N HIS A 179 0.14 -12.03 -15.71
CA HIS A 179 1.18 -12.21 -16.71
C HIS A 179 2.49 -11.57 -16.22
N ARG A 180 3.57 -12.36 -16.22
CA ARG A 180 4.93 -11.87 -15.94
C ARG A 180 5.49 -11.22 -17.20
N VAL A 181 5.43 -9.89 -17.26
CA VAL A 181 5.89 -9.13 -18.43
C VAL A 181 7.41 -9.03 -18.43
N ARG A 182 8.01 -8.77 -17.27
CA ARG A 182 9.47 -8.65 -17.09
C ARG A 182 9.88 -9.01 -15.68
N ASP A 183 11.00 -9.72 -15.54
CA ASP A 183 11.71 -9.94 -14.28
C ASP A 183 13.18 -9.53 -14.49
N GLY A 184 13.51 -8.29 -14.10
CA GLY A 184 14.88 -7.77 -14.09
C GLY A 184 15.51 -7.84 -12.69
N ASN A 185 16.77 -7.42 -12.60
CA ASN A 185 17.48 -7.36 -11.32
C ASN A 185 16.79 -6.40 -10.34
N SER A 186 16.66 -5.12 -10.69
CA SER A 186 16.01 -4.10 -9.86
C SER A 186 14.49 -4.05 -10.05
N PHE A 187 14.00 -4.18 -11.28
CA PHE A 187 12.57 -4.01 -11.60
C PHE A 187 11.85 -5.31 -11.97
N ALA A 188 10.56 -5.40 -11.67
CA ALA A 188 9.65 -6.40 -12.21
C ALA A 188 8.35 -5.76 -12.68
N THR A 189 7.75 -6.31 -13.74
CA THR A 189 6.50 -5.79 -14.32
C THR A 189 5.47 -6.91 -14.42
N ARG A 190 4.24 -6.62 -14.01
CA ARG A 190 3.10 -7.55 -14.07
C ARG A 190 1.93 -6.91 -14.80
N ARG A 191 1.30 -7.66 -15.71
CA ARG A 191 -0.01 -7.32 -16.27
C ARG A 191 -1.05 -8.26 -15.67
N ILE A 192 -2.14 -7.72 -15.13
CA ILE A 192 -3.20 -8.46 -14.48
C ILE A 192 -4.47 -8.25 -15.30
N GLU A 193 -5.11 -9.34 -15.70
CA GLU A 193 -6.46 -9.32 -16.28
C GLU A 193 -7.43 -9.88 -15.25
N ALA A 194 -8.37 -9.06 -14.80
CA ALA A 194 -9.46 -9.49 -13.94
C ALA A 194 -10.62 -9.97 -14.80
N LYS A 195 -11.05 -11.23 -14.61
CA LYS A 195 -12.04 -11.89 -15.45
C LYS A 195 -13.24 -12.37 -14.65
N GLN A 196 -14.43 -12.11 -15.15
CA GLN A 196 -15.67 -12.74 -14.69
C GLN A 196 -16.33 -13.46 -15.86
N ARG A 197 -16.67 -14.75 -15.66
CA ARG A 197 -17.29 -15.60 -16.70
C ARG A 197 -16.51 -15.58 -18.03
N GLY A 198 -15.17 -15.53 -17.94
CA GLY A 198 -14.26 -15.48 -19.10
C GLY A 198 -14.07 -14.08 -19.73
N VAL A 199 -14.82 -13.08 -19.30
CA VAL A 199 -14.77 -11.71 -19.84
C VAL A 199 -13.89 -10.83 -18.94
N VAL A 200 -12.97 -10.06 -19.55
CA VAL A 200 -12.12 -9.11 -18.82
C VAL A 200 -12.97 -7.91 -18.36
N ILE A 201 -13.03 -7.70 -17.04
CA ILE A 201 -13.75 -6.58 -16.42
C ILE A 201 -12.81 -5.40 -16.12
N PHE A 202 -11.53 -5.66 -15.86
CA PHE A 202 -10.49 -4.63 -15.80
C PHE A 202 -9.12 -5.19 -16.12
N THR A 203 -8.20 -4.31 -16.53
CA THR A 203 -6.79 -4.63 -16.78
C THR A 203 -5.89 -3.71 -15.97
N LEU A 204 -4.91 -4.26 -15.26
CA LEU A 204 -3.96 -3.53 -14.43
C LEU A 204 -2.53 -3.81 -14.89
N LEU A 205 -1.68 -2.80 -14.94
CA LEU A 205 -0.23 -2.91 -15.14
C LEU A 205 0.46 -2.38 -13.89
N ALA A 206 1.27 -3.22 -13.24
CA ALA A 206 2.01 -2.87 -12.03
C ALA A 206 3.52 -2.99 -12.25
N SER A 207 4.25 -2.04 -11.68
CA SER A 207 5.71 -2.01 -11.66
C SER A 207 6.22 -2.13 -10.22
N PHE A 208 7.25 -2.94 -10.06
CA PHE A 208 7.86 -3.29 -8.78
C PHE A 208 9.34 -2.99 -8.85
N GLN A 209 9.91 -2.51 -7.74
CA GLN A 209 11.32 -2.16 -7.65
C GLN A 209 11.88 -2.63 -6.32
N LYS A 210 13.14 -3.04 -6.31
CA LYS A 210 13.91 -3.19 -5.07
C LYS A 210 14.02 -1.84 -4.36
N GLU A 211 14.08 -1.86 -3.05
CA GLU A 211 14.43 -0.64 -2.30
C GLU A 211 15.87 -0.24 -2.62
N GLU A 212 16.05 1.02 -3.01
CA GLU A 212 17.33 1.58 -3.48
C GLU A 212 17.42 3.03 -2.97
N LEU A 213 18.63 3.46 -2.61
CA LEU A 213 18.90 4.86 -2.29
C LEU A 213 18.95 5.69 -3.58
N GLY A 214 18.54 6.94 -3.50
CA GLY A 214 18.51 7.83 -4.65
C GLY A 214 18.40 9.30 -4.26
N PHE A 215 18.20 10.16 -5.26
CA PHE A 215 17.97 11.59 -5.04
C PHE A 215 16.63 11.83 -4.37
N GLU A 216 16.61 12.71 -3.36
CA GLU A 216 15.41 13.03 -2.61
C GLU A 216 15.07 14.52 -2.68
N HIS A 217 13.79 14.80 -2.97
CA HIS A 217 13.18 16.11 -2.77
C HIS A 217 11.67 15.94 -2.60
N GLN A 218 11.04 16.92 -1.96
CA GLN A 218 9.59 17.06 -1.91
C GLN A 218 9.27 18.54 -1.95
N GLU A 219 8.73 19.01 -3.08
CA GLU A 219 8.32 20.42 -3.23
C GLU A 219 6.95 20.67 -2.60
N VAL A 220 6.01 19.74 -2.80
CA VAL A 220 4.65 19.88 -2.30
C VAL A 220 4.60 19.63 -0.80
N LEU A 221 4.16 20.64 -0.05
CA LEU A 221 3.96 20.55 1.39
C LEU A 221 2.60 19.95 1.74
N MET A 222 2.55 19.24 2.87
CA MET A 222 1.29 18.85 3.48
C MET A 222 0.47 20.10 3.79
N PRO A 223 -0.82 20.18 3.38
CA PRO A 223 -1.63 21.36 3.67
C PRO A 223 -1.93 21.46 5.16
N ASP A 224 -2.10 22.68 5.65
CA ASP A 224 -2.60 22.91 7.00
C ASP A 224 -4.04 22.40 7.12
N VAL A 225 -4.26 21.52 8.09
CA VAL A 225 -5.55 20.88 8.36
C VAL A 225 -5.79 20.86 9.87
N PRO A 226 -7.06 20.83 10.33
CA PRO A 226 -7.32 20.80 11.76
C PRO A 226 -6.65 19.60 12.44
N ALA A 227 -6.22 19.79 13.68
CA ALA A 227 -5.60 18.75 14.48
C ALA A 227 -6.49 17.51 14.56
N LEU A 228 -5.90 16.34 14.32
CA LEU A 228 -6.60 15.06 14.20
C LEU A 228 -7.48 14.73 15.41
N GLU A 229 -7.01 15.11 16.60
CA GLU A 229 -7.66 14.90 17.89
C GLU A 229 -8.97 15.67 18.01
N THR A 230 -9.14 16.75 17.23
CA THR A 230 -10.37 17.55 17.18
C THR A 230 -11.40 17.00 16.18
N LEU A 231 -10.97 16.08 15.29
CA LEU A 231 -11.81 15.56 14.22
C LEU A 231 -12.63 14.37 14.71
N LEU A 232 -13.91 14.38 14.34
CA LEU A 232 -14.85 13.29 14.62
C LEU A 232 -14.72 12.21 13.54
N SER A 233 -14.82 10.95 13.98
CA SER A 233 -15.00 9.79 13.11
C SER A 233 -16.33 9.84 12.35
N MET A 234 -16.43 9.09 11.25
CA MET A 234 -17.70 8.93 10.54
C MET A 234 -18.81 8.37 11.42
N GLU A 235 -18.48 7.50 12.37
CA GLU A 235 -19.38 6.94 13.36
C GLU A 235 -19.95 8.02 14.28
N GLU A 236 -19.09 8.83 14.91
CA GLU A 236 -19.51 9.94 15.78
C GLU A 236 -20.31 10.99 15.00
N LEU A 237 -19.90 11.29 13.76
CA LEU A 237 -20.64 12.18 12.87
C LEU A 237 -22.04 11.64 12.53
N ARG A 238 -22.15 10.32 12.33
CA ARG A 238 -23.44 9.66 12.10
C ARG A 238 -24.32 9.76 13.34
N GLU A 239 -23.80 9.41 14.52
CA GLU A 239 -24.54 9.47 15.79
C GLU A 239 -25.06 10.89 16.06
N LYS A 240 -24.20 11.90 15.88
CA LYS A 240 -24.58 13.30 16.01
C LYS A 240 -25.71 13.69 15.05
N ARG A 241 -25.73 13.16 13.81
CA ARG A 241 -26.82 13.39 12.85
C ARG A 241 -28.13 12.73 13.25
N LEU A 242 -28.10 11.60 13.95
CA LEU A 242 -29.31 10.93 14.43
C LEU A 242 -30.03 11.75 15.51
N THR A 243 -29.27 12.53 16.29
CA THR A 243 -29.79 13.31 17.42
C THR A 243 -29.93 14.81 17.12
N ASP A 244 -29.37 15.32 16.02
CA ASP A 244 -29.38 16.76 15.69
C ASP A 244 -30.82 17.30 15.44
N PRO A 245 -31.35 18.18 16.29
CA PRO A 245 -32.71 18.70 16.16
C PRO A 245 -32.90 19.58 14.91
N ARG A 246 -31.81 20.07 14.31
CA ARG A 246 -31.85 20.89 13.08
C ARG A 246 -32.16 20.07 11.82
N LEU A 247 -32.07 18.73 11.91
CA LEU A 247 -32.34 17.83 10.79
C LEU A 247 -33.81 17.34 10.82
N PRO A 248 -34.48 17.26 9.66
CA PRO A 248 -35.87 16.79 9.59
C PRO A 248 -36.06 15.42 10.24
N MET A 249 -37.13 15.25 11.02
CA MET A 249 -37.42 14.00 11.73
C MET A 249 -37.43 12.78 10.80
N HIS A 250 -38.02 12.91 9.61
CA HIS A 250 -38.03 11.86 8.60
C HIS A 250 -36.61 11.43 8.17
N TYR A 251 -35.68 12.38 8.02
CA TYR A 251 -34.28 12.08 7.69
C TYR A 251 -33.61 11.31 8.82
N ARG A 252 -33.76 11.76 10.07
CA ARG A 252 -33.18 11.10 11.25
C ARG A 252 -33.69 9.67 11.42
N ASN A 253 -35.00 9.46 11.27
CA ASN A 253 -35.61 8.12 11.32
C ASN A 253 -35.13 7.21 10.18
N THR A 254 -34.99 7.75 8.97
CA THR A 254 -34.46 6.99 7.82
C THR A 254 -33.01 6.58 8.06
N ALA A 255 -32.19 7.49 8.58
CA ALA A 255 -30.80 7.21 8.91
C ALA A 255 -30.67 6.16 10.03
N ALA A 256 -31.51 6.24 11.07
CA ALA A 256 -31.52 5.29 12.19
C ALA A 256 -31.89 3.86 11.75
N ARG A 257 -32.84 3.73 10.81
CA ARG A 257 -33.29 2.42 10.30
C ARG A 257 -32.29 1.73 9.37
N ARG A 258 -31.36 2.47 8.77
CA ARG A 258 -30.35 1.89 7.87
C ARG A 258 -29.30 1.15 8.70
N LYS A 259 -29.17 -0.18 8.50
CA LYS A 259 -28.06 -0.96 9.07
C LYS A 259 -26.73 -0.26 8.75
N PHE A 260 -25.98 0.08 9.79
CA PHE A 260 -24.64 0.62 9.64
C PHE A 260 -23.66 -0.55 9.61
N VAL A 261 -22.89 -0.64 8.53
CA VAL A 261 -21.74 -1.53 8.47
C VAL A 261 -20.53 -0.61 8.50
N PRO A 262 -19.73 -0.62 9.58
CA PRO A 262 -18.54 0.21 9.65
C PRO A 262 -17.59 -0.17 8.54
N TRP A 263 -16.92 0.83 7.97
CA TRP A 263 -15.89 0.58 6.97
C TRP A 263 -14.68 -0.09 7.62
N PRO A 264 -13.93 -0.90 6.86
CA PRO A 264 -12.66 -1.46 7.33
C PRO A 264 -11.65 -0.35 7.71
N VAL A 265 -11.79 0.84 7.12
CA VAL A 265 -10.98 2.01 7.50
C VAL A 265 -11.78 2.96 8.39
N GLU A 266 -11.11 3.51 9.41
CA GLU A 266 -11.60 4.69 10.13
C GLU A 266 -11.34 5.94 9.28
N ILE A 267 -12.30 6.86 9.21
CA ILE A 267 -12.20 8.10 8.44
C ILE A 267 -12.62 9.29 9.29
N ARG A 268 -11.82 10.36 9.23
CA ARG A 268 -12.05 11.64 9.90
C ARG A 268 -11.91 12.79 8.89
N PHE A 269 -13.02 13.45 8.57
CA PHE A 269 -13.02 14.54 7.60
C PHE A 269 -12.43 15.82 8.20
N CYS A 270 -11.51 16.47 7.48
CA CYS A 270 -10.95 17.76 7.88
C CYS A 270 -11.99 18.89 7.79
N GLU A 271 -12.99 18.75 6.90
CA GLU A 271 -14.11 19.66 6.77
C GLU A 271 -15.43 18.90 6.74
N VAL A 272 -16.30 19.12 7.73
CA VAL A 272 -17.64 18.52 7.75
C VAL A 272 -18.64 19.45 7.09
N LYS A 273 -19.09 19.09 5.87
CA LYS A 273 -20.12 19.83 5.15
C LYS A 273 -21.48 19.15 5.33
N TYR A 274 -22.39 19.80 6.04
CA TYR A 274 -23.77 19.34 6.25
C TYR A 274 -24.73 19.75 5.11
N SER A 275 -24.23 20.56 4.17
CA SER A 275 -25.05 21.15 3.11
C SER A 275 -25.00 20.31 1.83
N THR A 276 -26.14 20.21 1.14
CA THR A 276 -26.23 19.70 -0.25
C THR A 276 -25.90 20.77 -1.29
N LYS A 277 -25.41 21.95 -0.87
CA LYS A 277 -24.96 23.03 -1.76
C LYS A 277 -23.65 22.67 -2.45
N GLN A 278 -23.40 23.34 -3.57
CA GLN A 278 -22.14 23.31 -4.28
C GLN A 278 -20.98 23.67 -3.34
N SER A 279 -19.85 23.02 -3.52
CA SER A 279 -18.61 23.33 -2.81
C SER A 279 -17.42 23.22 -3.76
N LYS A 280 -16.26 23.72 -3.31
CA LYS A 280 -14.98 23.47 -3.99
C LYS A 280 -14.83 21.97 -4.30
N ALA A 281 -14.27 21.67 -5.46
CA ALA A 281 -13.94 20.33 -5.94
C ALA A 281 -12.74 19.76 -5.18
N SER A 282 -12.82 19.72 -3.85
CA SER A 282 -11.78 19.21 -2.98
C SER A 282 -12.37 18.48 -1.78
N LEU A 283 -11.57 17.57 -1.23
CA LEU A 283 -11.89 16.81 -0.03
C LEU A 283 -10.59 16.40 0.66
N ASN A 284 -10.47 16.72 1.95
CA ASN A 284 -9.35 16.29 2.77
C ASN A 284 -9.89 15.47 3.94
N TYR A 285 -9.30 14.30 4.17
CA TYR A 285 -9.63 13.47 5.33
C TYR A 285 -8.43 12.64 5.78
N TRP A 286 -8.41 12.36 7.07
CA TRP A 286 -7.53 11.35 7.64
C TRP A 286 -8.20 9.99 7.55
N PHE A 287 -7.42 8.97 7.24
CA PHE A 287 -7.85 7.59 7.33
C PHE A 287 -6.78 6.69 7.93
N LYS A 288 -7.21 5.55 8.48
CA LYS A 288 -6.36 4.42 8.82
C LYS A 288 -7.15 3.12 8.84
N ALA A 289 -6.49 1.99 8.65
CA ALA A 289 -7.07 0.67 8.84
C ALA A 289 -7.50 0.47 10.31
N ARG A 290 -8.59 -0.27 10.53
CA ARG A 290 -9.03 -0.68 11.86
C ARG A 290 -8.28 -1.94 12.29
N GLY A 291 -7.63 -1.86 13.45
CA GLY A 291 -6.80 -2.94 13.98
C GLY A 291 -5.34 -2.78 13.59
N LYS A 292 -4.50 -3.65 14.14
CA LYS A 292 -3.06 -3.70 13.83
C LYS A 292 -2.86 -4.66 12.65
N LEU A 293 -2.07 -4.23 11.66
CA LEU A 293 -1.71 -5.05 10.52
C LEU A 293 -0.36 -5.73 10.75
N SER A 294 -0.08 -6.80 10.01
CA SER A 294 1.30 -7.29 9.88
C SER A 294 2.19 -6.26 9.19
N ASP A 295 3.49 -6.29 9.48
CA ASP A 295 4.48 -5.33 8.94
C ASP A 295 4.79 -5.54 7.42
N ASP A 296 4.06 -6.42 6.71
CA ASP A 296 4.23 -6.64 5.26
C ASP A 296 3.85 -5.37 4.46
N GLN A 297 4.84 -4.73 3.85
CA GLN A 297 4.63 -3.57 2.99
C GLN A 297 3.72 -3.83 1.79
N ALA A 298 3.66 -5.05 1.26
CA ALA A 298 2.71 -5.39 0.21
C ALA A 298 1.25 -5.32 0.73
N LEU A 299 1.01 -5.77 1.97
CA LEU A 299 -0.29 -5.63 2.63
C LEU A 299 -0.64 -4.16 2.80
N HIS A 300 0.24 -3.37 3.41
CA HIS A 300 -0.03 -1.94 3.62
C HIS A 300 -0.29 -1.19 2.30
N ARG A 301 0.50 -1.42 1.25
CA ARG A 301 0.27 -0.81 -0.09
C ARG A 301 -1.06 -1.25 -0.71
N CYS A 302 -1.46 -2.51 -0.50
CA CYS A 302 -2.77 -3.00 -0.92
C CYS A 302 -3.92 -2.31 -0.17
N VAL A 303 -3.83 -2.16 1.16
CA VAL A 303 -4.85 -1.48 1.95
C VAL A 303 -4.96 0.00 1.57
N VAL A 304 -3.83 0.68 1.36
CA VAL A 304 -3.81 2.06 0.87
C VAL A 304 -4.44 2.17 -0.53
N ALA A 305 -4.13 1.23 -1.43
CA ALA A 305 -4.75 1.17 -2.75
C ALA A 305 -6.28 0.99 -2.66
N TYR A 306 -6.77 0.14 -1.76
CA TYR A 306 -8.21 -0.01 -1.51
C TYR A 306 -8.84 1.28 -0.97
N ALA A 307 -8.24 1.89 0.04
CA ALA A 307 -8.74 3.12 0.64
C ALA A 307 -8.79 4.30 -0.34
N SER A 308 -7.95 4.25 -1.37
CA SER A 308 -7.80 5.30 -2.36
C SER A 308 -9.00 5.50 -3.28
N ASP A 309 -9.85 4.48 -3.51
CA ASP A 309 -10.98 4.55 -4.44
C ASP A 309 -12.35 4.64 -3.72
N LEU A 310 -12.37 4.85 -2.39
CA LEU A 310 -13.61 4.85 -1.61
C LEU A 310 -14.51 6.08 -1.85
N MET A 311 -13.92 7.26 -2.00
CA MET A 311 -14.63 8.53 -2.16
C MET A 311 -14.00 9.44 -3.23
N PHE A 312 -13.02 8.94 -3.97
CA PHE A 312 -12.12 9.77 -4.77
C PHE A 312 -12.84 10.42 -5.94
N ALA A 313 -13.45 9.63 -6.81
CA ALA A 313 -14.19 10.11 -7.97
C ALA A 313 -15.36 11.05 -7.61
N ASP A 314 -16.01 10.85 -6.46
CA ASP A 314 -17.16 11.65 -6.01
C ASP A 314 -16.84 13.14 -5.83
N VAL A 315 -15.56 13.48 -5.62
CA VAL A 315 -15.11 14.88 -5.48
C VAL A 315 -15.35 15.69 -6.74
N THR A 316 -15.35 15.06 -7.92
CA THR A 316 -15.71 15.71 -9.20
C THR A 316 -17.12 16.30 -9.20
N LEU A 317 -18.03 15.73 -8.40
CA LEU A 317 -19.42 16.15 -8.35
C LEU A 317 -19.67 17.28 -7.34
N HIS A 318 -18.70 17.63 -6.50
CA HIS A 318 -18.85 18.65 -5.45
C HIS A 318 -19.34 20.02 -5.98
N PRO A 319 -18.80 20.57 -7.08
CA PRO A 319 -19.27 21.84 -7.65
C PRO A 319 -20.65 21.74 -8.31
N HIS A 320 -21.11 20.52 -8.60
CA HIS A 320 -22.35 20.29 -9.33
C HIS A 320 -23.53 19.92 -8.41
N ARG A 321 -23.28 19.77 -7.11
CA ARG A 321 -24.31 19.40 -6.12
C ARG A 321 -25.46 20.41 -6.11
N GLN A 322 -26.67 19.89 -6.26
CA GLN A 322 -27.90 20.67 -6.15
C GLN A 322 -29.03 19.77 -5.66
N LYS A 323 -30.04 20.37 -5.03
CA LYS A 323 -31.19 19.63 -4.50
C LYS A 323 -31.86 18.81 -5.61
N GLY A 324 -32.07 17.51 -5.35
CA GLY A 324 -32.74 16.61 -6.29
C GLY A 324 -31.90 16.10 -7.46
N LEU A 325 -30.63 16.54 -7.59
CA LEU A 325 -29.73 15.98 -8.59
C LEU A 325 -29.42 14.52 -8.25
N LYS A 326 -29.71 13.64 -9.20
CA LYS A 326 -29.25 12.26 -9.20
C LYS A 326 -28.13 12.15 -10.21
N THR A 327 -27.02 11.54 -9.82
CA THR A 327 -25.85 11.33 -10.67
C THR A 327 -25.56 9.84 -10.81
N SER A 328 -24.84 9.50 -11.87
CA SER A 328 -24.18 8.21 -12.04
C SER A 328 -22.71 8.51 -12.26
N ILE A 329 -21.87 7.83 -11.48
CA ILE A 329 -20.42 7.92 -11.56
C ILE A 329 -19.86 6.52 -11.79
N LEU A 330 -18.86 6.40 -12.65
CA LEU A 330 -18.13 5.16 -12.90
C LEU A 330 -16.66 5.49 -13.10
N SER A 331 -15.77 4.81 -12.38
CA SER A 331 -14.33 4.89 -12.59
C SER A 331 -13.96 4.40 -13.99
N LEU A 332 -13.13 5.14 -14.71
CA LEU A 332 -12.63 4.73 -16.04
C LEU A 332 -11.22 4.15 -15.92
N ASP A 333 -10.38 4.84 -15.15
CA ASP A 333 -9.03 4.38 -14.80
C ASP A 333 -8.72 4.67 -13.33
N HIS A 334 -7.56 4.22 -12.87
CA HIS A 334 -6.96 4.62 -11.61
C HIS A 334 -5.45 4.39 -11.66
N SER A 335 -4.67 5.39 -11.30
CA SER A 335 -3.21 5.32 -11.33
C SER A 335 -2.62 5.78 -10.01
N MET A 336 -1.68 5.01 -9.46
CA MET A 336 -1.04 5.30 -8.18
C MET A 336 0.47 5.12 -8.27
N TRP A 337 1.19 5.95 -7.52
CA TRP A 337 2.63 5.90 -7.33
C TRP A 337 2.95 5.96 -5.84
N PHE A 338 3.66 4.95 -5.34
CA PHE A 338 4.14 4.85 -3.97
C PHE A 338 5.59 5.36 -3.94
N HIS A 339 5.81 6.47 -3.24
CA HIS A 339 7.10 7.14 -3.15
C HIS A 339 7.90 6.71 -1.93
N ARG A 340 7.19 6.30 -0.87
CA ARG A 340 7.76 5.90 0.43
C ARG A 340 7.07 4.66 0.95
N LEU A 341 7.63 4.09 2.03
CA LEU A 341 6.95 3.06 2.81
C LEU A 341 5.66 3.63 3.39
N VAL A 342 4.65 2.77 3.52
CA VAL A 342 3.33 3.14 4.04
C VAL A 342 2.97 2.23 5.20
N LYS A 343 2.30 2.79 6.19
CA LYS A 343 1.69 2.03 7.29
C LYS A 343 0.21 2.32 7.32
N ALA A 344 -0.56 1.44 6.70
CA ALA A 344 -1.98 1.62 6.51
C ALA A 344 -2.80 1.66 7.82
N ASP A 345 -2.28 1.13 8.92
CA ASP A 345 -2.86 1.20 10.27
C ASP A 345 -2.40 2.42 11.08
N GLU A 346 -1.52 3.25 10.53
CA GLU A 346 -1.21 4.59 11.00
C GLU A 346 -2.02 5.64 10.23
N TRP A 347 -2.17 6.83 10.83
CA TRP A 347 -2.96 7.90 10.26
C TRP A 347 -2.31 8.48 9.00
N THR A 348 -3.07 8.44 7.90
CA THR A 348 -2.71 8.99 6.60
C THR A 348 -3.67 10.11 6.21
N LEU A 349 -3.15 11.30 5.91
CA LEU A 349 -3.94 12.41 5.36
C LEU A 349 -4.08 12.21 3.86
N PHE A 350 -5.31 12.09 3.38
CA PHE A 350 -5.63 12.05 1.97
C PHE A 350 -6.18 13.41 1.52
N VAL A 351 -5.43 14.07 0.64
CA VAL A 351 -5.77 15.36 0.02
C VAL A 351 -6.24 15.10 -1.40
N ILE A 352 -7.48 15.46 -1.71
CA ILE A 352 -8.12 15.22 -3.00
C ILE A 352 -8.56 16.54 -3.62
N GLU A 353 -8.28 16.70 -4.91
CA GLU A 353 -8.74 17.81 -5.72
C GLU A 353 -9.22 17.33 -7.09
N SER A 354 -10.21 18.02 -7.66
CA SER A 354 -10.72 17.77 -9.02
C SER A 354 -10.52 19.05 -9.83
N PRO A 355 -9.46 19.14 -10.66
CA PRO A 355 -9.18 20.36 -11.41
C PRO A 355 -10.16 20.59 -12.58
N LEU A 356 -10.79 19.53 -13.11
CA LEU A 356 -11.66 19.64 -14.27
C LEU A 356 -12.80 18.62 -14.26
N ALA A 357 -13.98 19.08 -14.65
CA ALA A 357 -15.10 18.25 -15.05
C ALA A 357 -15.66 18.79 -16.38
N SER A 358 -15.58 18.00 -17.45
CA SER A 358 -16.02 18.38 -18.79
C SER A 358 -16.42 17.18 -19.62
N SER A 359 -17.34 17.38 -20.57
CA SER A 359 -17.72 16.36 -21.56
C SER A 359 -18.17 15.02 -20.96
N GLY A 360 -18.83 15.08 -19.80
CA GLY A 360 -19.31 13.90 -19.07
C GLY A 360 -18.21 13.11 -18.35
N ARG A 361 -17.03 13.69 -18.16
CA ARG A 361 -15.93 13.11 -17.38
C ARG A 361 -15.42 14.11 -16.34
N GLY A 362 -14.85 13.60 -15.27
CA GLY A 362 -14.17 14.39 -14.25
C GLY A 362 -12.86 13.74 -13.87
N ILE A 363 -11.81 14.55 -13.75
CA ILE A 363 -10.50 14.09 -13.29
C ILE A 363 -10.32 14.47 -11.82
N VAL A 364 -9.74 13.55 -11.06
CA VAL A 364 -9.32 13.75 -9.67
C VAL A 364 -7.84 13.47 -9.53
N CYS A 365 -7.19 14.26 -8.68
CA CYS A 365 -5.81 14.14 -8.28
C CYS A 365 -5.75 14.01 -6.77
N GLY A 366 -4.86 13.15 -6.30
CA GLY A 366 -4.73 12.77 -4.91
C GLY A 366 -3.29 12.78 -4.45
N ARG A 367 -3.08 13.19 -3.20
CA ARG A 367 -1.81 13.13 -2.48
C ARG A 367 -2.07 12.57 -1.07
N MET A 368 -1.24 11.62 -0.64
CA MET A 368 -1.35 11.03 0.70
C MET A 368 -0.10 11.32 1.52
N TYR A 369 -0.28 11.88 2.71
CA TYR A 369 0.78 12.26 3.63
C TYR A 369 0.71 11.49 4.94
N ASN A 370 1.85 11.21 5.56
CA ASN A 370 1.86 10.75 6.96
C ASN A 370 1.72 11.94 7.92
N ARG A 371 1.70 11.67 9.24
CA ARG A 371 1.59 12.72 10.28
C ARG A 371 2.77 13.69 10.30
N ASN A 372 3.93 13.30 9.77
CA ASN A 372 5.13 14.13 9.70
C ASN A 372 5.13 15.04 8.45
N GLY A 373 4.13 14.93 7.57
CA GLY A 373 4.03 15.71 6.34
C GLY A 373 4.81 15.15 5.15
N GLU A 374 5.29 13.91 5.24
CA GLU A 374 5.98 13.23 4.14
C GLU A 374 4.96 12.70 3.13
N LEU A 375 5.16 13.03 1.85
CA LEU A 375 4.32 12.57 0.74
C LEU A 375 4.63 11.10 0.46
N MET A 376 3.70 10.23 0.81
CA MET A 376 3.86 8.79 0.63
C MET A 376 3.35 8.30 -0.72
N VAL A 377 2.23 8.86 -1.19
CA VAL A 377 1.54 8.39 -2.41
C VAL A 377 1.00 9.56 -3.22
N SER A 378 1.11 9.46 -4.54
CA SER A 378 0.38 10.30 -5.50
C SER A 378 -0.52 9.44 -6.36
N LEU A 379 -1.68 9.98 -6.76
CA LEU A 379 -2.65 9.24 -7.55
C LEU A 379 -3.55 10.14 -8.41
N THR A 380 -4.08 9.57 -9.48
CA THR A 380 -5.06 10.22 -10.35
C THR A 380 -6.06 9.21 -10.90
N GLN A 381 -7.26 9.69 -11.20
CA GLN A 381 -8.35 8.90 -11.77
C GLN A 381 -9.26 9.81 -12.60
N GLU A 382 -9.64 9.35 -13.77
CA GLU A 382 -10.76 9.89 -14.53
C GLU A 382 -12.01 9.03 -14.26
N ALA A 383 -13.13 9.70 -14.05
CA ALA A 383 -14.42 9.06 -13.88
C ALA A 383 -15.42 9.59 -14.92
N LEU A 384 -16.26 8.70 -15.42
CA LEU A 384 -17.46 9.07 -16.15
C LEU A 384 -18.45 9.66 -15.15
N ILE A 385 -18.91 10.89 -15.40
CA ILE A 385 -19.91 11.57 -14.59
C ILE A 385 -21.11 11.95 -15.45
N ARG A 386 -22.30 11.51 -15.04
CA ARG A 386 -23.55 11.78 -15.75
C ARG A 386 -24.66 12.14 -14.79
N LYS A 387 -25.64 12.91 -15.28
CA LYS A 387 -26.95 12.96 -14.63
C LYS A 387 -27.57 11.57 -14.76
N ALA A 388 -28.06 11.01 -13.66
CA ALA A 388 -28.77 9.74 -13.70
C ALA A 388 -30.00 9.92 -14.59
N LYS A 389 -30.25 8.97 -15.50
CA LYS A 389 -31.50 8.95 -16.25
C LYS A 389 -32.63 8.73 -15.25
N THR A 390 -33.57 9.65 -15.18
CA THR A 390 -34.88 9.35 -14.59
C THR A 390 -35.46 8.18 -15.37
N ASN A 391 -35.90 7.12 -14.70
CA ASN A 391 -36.46 5.92 -15.33
C ASN A 391 -37.54 6.29 -16.36
N GLN A 392 -37.16 6.48 -17.62
CA GLN A 392 -38.01 6.07 -18.73
C GLN A 392 -37.82 4.56 -18.80
N ARG A 393 -38.88 3.81 -18.48
CA ARG A 393 -38.91 2.35 -18.68
C ARG A 393 -38.24 2.06 -20.03
N PRO A 394 -37.18 1.25 -20.09
CA PRO A 394 -36.61 0.87 -21.37
C PRO A 394 -37.73 0.21 -22.19
N LYS A 395 -38.08 0.80 -23.34
CA LYS A 395 -38.81 0.04 -24.35
C LYS A 395 -37.92 -1.15 -24.71
N PRO A 396 -38.44 -2.39 -24.70
CA PRO A 396 -37.65 -3.55 -25.08
C PRO A 396 -37.05 -3.30 -26.46
N LYS A 397 -35.72 -3.40 -26.54
CA LYS A 397 -35.03 -3.63 -27.82
C LYS A 397 -34.91 -5.14 -27.97
N LEU A 398 -36.05 -5.73 -28.35
CA LEU A 398 -36.25 -6.94 -29.15
C LEU A 398 -37.74 -7.01 -29.46
#